data_AF-C1E362-F1
#
_entry.id   AF-C1E362-F1
#
_cell.length_a   1.000
_cell.length_b   1.000
_cell.length_c   1.000
_cell.angle_alpha   90.00
_cell.angle_beta   90.00
_cell.angle_gamma   90.00
#
_symmetry.space_group_name_H-M   'P 1'
#
loop_
_entity.id
_entity.type
_entity.pdbx_description
1 polymer ?
#
loop_
_entity_poly.entity_id
_entity_poly.type
_entity_poly.pdbx_seq_one_letter_code
_entity_poly.pdbx_strand_id
1 'polypeptide(L)'
;MSQFGPRPGPGGKRRGFSKETEAFLRETLEASGASRRTVAGLLATGSVAAAPPKAPGFHRRNPGGVVVPVVGRRRPDHAPPDRFASGIRTKEAIAAANPRAPEPWTGRGVPRGRDNDAEKARLQRRMELHGKETLPPPRRLSEMARDGRTLEPTPPRRKTRVQEMEEMFSAIVGEIEEREEFLAEMRELGRAERYEREIAAEVAARVNQLKGLDEALRSASGLS
;
A
#
# COMPACT_ATOMS: atom_id res chain seq x y z
N MET A 1 6.45 60.99 -12.52
CA MET A 1 5.32 60.71 -11.62
C MET A 1 4.64 59.45 -12.13
N SER A 2 4.83 58.30 -11.49
CA SER A 2 4.16 57.04 -11.84
C SER A 2 3.43 56.54 -10.60
N GLN A 3 2.11 56.76 -10.56
CA GLN A 3 1.22 56.31 -9.50
C GLN A 3 0.57 54.98 -9.93
N PHE A 4 1.25 53.87 -9.64
CA PHE A 4 0.60 52.56 -9.59
C PHE A 4 0.64 52.08 -8.15
N GLY A 5 -0.40 52.43 -7.39
CA GLY A 5 -0.64 51.86 -6.07
C GLY A 5 -1.12 50.40 -6.18
N PRO A 6 -0.82 49.55 -5.18
CA PRO A 6 -1.22 48.15 -5.19
C PRO A 6 -2.75 48.03 -5.06
N ARG A 7 -3.35 47.22 -5.94
CA ARG A 7 -4.78 46.88 -5.87
C ARG A 7 -5.03 45.98 -4.65
N PRO A 8 -6.03 46.29 -3.79
CA PRO A 8 -6.45 45.38 -2.73
C PRO A 8 -7.07 44.12 -3.36
N GLY A 9 -6.51 42.95 -3.00
CA GLY A 9 -7.03 41.65 -3.43
C GLY A 9 -8.41 41.35 -2.85
N PRO A 10 -9.21 40.50 -3.51
CA PRO A 10 -10.56 40.18 -3.07
C PRO A 10 -10.53 39.37 -1.78
N GLY A 11 -10.87 40.03 -0.66
CA GLY A 11 -11.12 39.42 0.64
C GLY A 11 -12.43 38.64 0.66
N GLY A 12 -12.53 37.60 -0.16
CA GLY A 12 -13.64 36.66 -0.11
C GLY A 12 -13.69 35.99 1.26
N LYS A 13 -14.81 36.15 1.97
CA LYS A 13 -15.09 35.45 3.24
C LYS A 13 -14.99 33.95 2.96
N ARG A 14 -13.89 33.32 3.38
CA ARG A 14 -13.71 31.87 3.27
C ARG A 14 -14.77 31.21 4.14
N ARG A 15 -15.79 30.60 3.51
CA ARG A 15 -16.74 29.73 4.21
C ARG A 15 -15.97 28.48 4.63
N GLY A 16 -15.94 28.20 5.93
CA GLY A 16 -15.29 27.01 6.48
C GLY A 16 -16.03 25.72 6.11
N PHE A 17 -15.45 24.58 6.49
CA PHE A 17 -16.07 23.27 6.36
C PHE A 17 -17.38 23.17 7.16
N SER A 18 -18.22 22.17 6.85
CA SER A 18 -19.34 21.83 7.75
C SER A 18 -18.78 21.29 9.07
N LYS A 19 -19.54 21.41 10.16
CA LYS A 19 -19.09 20.93 11.49
C LYS A 19 -18.79 19.43 11.49
N GLU A 20 -19.53 18.65 10.71
CA GLU A 20 -19.37 17.21 10.59
C GLU A 20 -18.08 16.86 9.83
N THR A 21 -17.82 17.56 8.72
CA THR A 21 -16.57 17.36 7.97
C THR A 21 -15.35 17.81 8.76
N GLU A 22 -15.47 18.89 9.53
CA GLU A 22 -14.40 19.39 10.39
C GLU A 22 -14.09 18.40 11.54
N ALA A 23 -15.11 17.80 12.16
CA ALA A 23 -14.93 16.79 13.19
C ALA A 23 -14.26 15.53 12.64
N PHE A 24 -14.74 15.04 11.48
CA PHE A 24 -14.19 13.85 10.84
C PHE A 24 -12.72 14.07 10.43
N LEU A 25 -12.41 15.16 9.73
CA LEU A 25 -11.04 15.48 9.31
C LEU A 25 -10.10 15.68 10.49
N ARG A 26 -10.61 16.21 11.62
CA ARG A 26 -9.81 16.34 12.83
C ARG A 26 -9.49 14.97 13.44
N GLU A 27 -10.46 14.08 13.50
CA GLU A 27 -10.30 12.73 14.04
C GLU A 27 -9.32 11.91 13.20
N THR A 28 -9.47 11.90 11.86
CA THR A 28 -8.59 11.16 10.96
C THR A 28 -7.16 11.70 10.96
N LEU A 29 -6.99 13.02 10.93
CA LEU A 29 -5.65 13.63 10.94
C LEU A 29 -4.97 13.52 12.32
N GLU A 30 -5.70 13.56 13.43
CA GLU A 30 -5.11 13.29 14.74
C GLU A 30 -4.74 11.80 14.89
N ALA A 31 -5.53 10.87 14.33
CA ALA A 31 -5.22 9.45 14.31
C ALA A 31 -3.97 9.10 13.49
N SER A 32 -3.69 9.86 12.41
CA SER A 32 -2.46 9.70 11.61
C SER A 32 -1.21 10.27 12.28
N GLY A 33 -1.33 10.82 13.49
CA GLY A 33 -0.23 11.41 14.25
C GLY A 33 0.13 12.84 13.82
N ALA A 34 -0.72 13.51 13.05
CA ALA A 34 -0.49 14.90 12.70
C ALA A 34 -0.58 15.79 13.95
N SER A 35 0.35 16.74 14.07
CA SER A 35 0.31 17.73 15.16
C SER A 35 -0.97 18.55 15.09
N ARG A 36 -1.62 18.77 16.25
CA ARG A 36 -2.82 19.62 16.38
C ARG A 36 -2.68 20.99 15.72
N ARG A 37 -1.47 21.56 15.68
CA ARG A 37 -1.21 22.83 14.97
C ARG A 37 -1.33 22.67 13.46
N THR A 38 -0.85 21.56 12.92
CA THR A 38 -0.93 21.25 11.49
C THR A 38 -2.37 21.01 11.07
N VAL A 39 -3.13 20.24 11.86
CA VAL A 39 -4.56 19.98 11.64
C VAL A 39 -5.36 21.29 11.67
N ALA A 40 -5.15 22.14 12.67
CA ALA A 40 -5.81 23.44 12.77
C ALA A 40 -5.45 24.39 11.61
N GLY A 41 -4.19 24.40 11.18
CA GLY A 41 -3.74 25.20 10.04
C GLY A 41 -4.39 24.75 8.73
N LEU A 42 -4.47 23.43 8.53
CA LEU A 42 -5.09 22.83 7.34
C LEU A 42 -6.58 23.17 7.25
N LEU A 43 -7.30 23.02 8.36
CA LEU A 43 -8.74 23.30 8.44
C LEU A 43 -9.04 24.79 8.25
N ALA A 44 -8.25 25.67 8.85
CA ALA A 44 -8.49 27.12 8.79
C ALA A 44 -8.09 27.76 7.46
N THR A 45 -6.98 27.32 6.87
CA THR A 45 -6.37 28.00 5.71
C THR A 45 -6.41 27.18 4.43
N GLY A 46 -6.78 25.90 4.49
CA GLY A 46 -6.67 24.99 3.35
C GLY A 46 -5.24 24.84 2.83
N SER A 47 -4.26 25.22 3.65
CA SER A 47 -2.85 25.25 3.32
C SER A 47 -2.11 24.66 4.51
N VAL A 48 -1.24 23.68 4.23
CA VAL A 48 -0.16 23.35 5.17
C VAL A 48 0.81 24.52 5.09
N ALA A 49 0.54 25.62 5.79
CA ALA A 49 1.54 26.64 5.98
C ALA A 49 2.71 25.94 6.68
N ALA A 50 3.79 25.72 5.92
CA ALA A 50 4.98 25.03 6.38
C ALA A 50 5.37 25.62 7.72
N ALA A 51 5.35 24.79 8.77
CA ALA A 51 5.95 25.17 10.02
C ALA A 51 7.36 25.68 9.71
N PRO A 52 7.81 26.82 10.28
CA PRO A 52 9.15 27.30 10.03
C PRO A 52 10.13 26.16 10.38
N PRO A 53 11.13 25.87 9.52
CA PRO A 53 12.05 24.79 9.76
C PRO A 53 12.71 25.03 11.13
N LYS A 54 12.52 24.08 12.04
CA LYS A 54 13.22 24.07 13.32
C LYS A 54 14.72 24.08 12.99
N ALA A 55 15.43 25.09 13.49
CA ALA A 55 16.86 25.25 13.24
C ALA A 55 17.61 23.92 13.49
N PRO A 56 18.62 23.56 12.67
CA PRO A 56 19.39 22.36 12.88
C PRO A 56 20.16 22.48 14.20
N GLY A 57 19.66 21.80 15.23
CA GLY A 57 20.42 21.56 16.45
C GLY A 57 21.65 20.74 16.10
N PHE A 58 22.82 21.33 16.24
CA PHE A 58 24.10 20.65 16.18
C PHE A 58 24.15 19.55 17.25
N HIS A 59 23.80 18.32 16.88
CA HIS A 59 24.15 17.16 17.69
C HIS A 59 25.56 16.70 17.30
N ARG A 60 26.45 16.82 18.28
CA ARG A 60 27.85 16.41 18.25
C ARG A 60 27.97 14.93 17.83
N ARG A 61 29.00 14.67 17.02
CA ARG A 61 29.49 13.35 16.64
C ARG A 61 29.59 12.43 17.87
N ASN A 62 28.99 11.25 17.80
CA ASN A 62 29.31 10.11 18.67
C ASN A 62 30.56 9.41 18.10
N PRO A 63 31.70 9.34 18.81
CA PRO A 63 32.81 8.46 18.46
C PRO A 63 32.63 7.13 19.20
N GLY A 64 31.62 6.34 18.81
CA GLY A 64 31.36 5.02 19.37
C GLY A 64 31.84 3.93 18.43
N GLY A 65 33.14 3.67 18.39
CA GLY A 65 33.72 2.55 17.64
C GLY A 65 33.18 1.22 18.16
N VAL A 66 32.50 0.47 17.29
CA VAL A 66 32.12 -0.91 17.58
C VAL A 66 33.35 -1.80 17.39
N VAL A 67 33.94 -2.24 18.50
CA VAL A 67 34.99 -3.26 18.50
C VAL A 67 34.32 -4.62 18.39
N VAL A 68 34.41 -5.24 17.21
CA VAL A 68 34.02 -6.64 17.02
C VAL A 68 35.12 -7.57 17.55
N PRO A 69 34.79 -8.60 18.35
CA PRO A 69 35.78 -9.56 18.82
C PRO A 69 36.29 -10.43 17.67
N VAL A 70 37.62 -10.51 17.54
CA VAL A 70 38.31 -11.43 16.64
C VAL A 70 38.13 -12.85 17.16
N VAL A 71 37.25 -13.62 16.54
CA VAL A 71 37.11 -15.05 16.81
C VAL A 71 38.28 -15.77 16.15
N GLY A 72 39.21 -16.25 16.97
CA GLY A 72 40.42 -16.97 16.56
C GLY A 72 40.11 -18.21 15.72
N ARG A 73 40.76 -18.30 14.56
CA ARG A 73 40.84 -19.54 13.78
C ARG A 73 41.72 -20.54 14.54
N ARG A 74 41.11 -21.52 15.22
CA ARG A 74 41.81 -22.76 15.58
C ARG A 74 42.18 -23.47 14.27
N ARG A 75 43.48 -23.57 13.99
CA ARG A 75 44.00 -24.60 13.08
C ARG A 75 43.97 -25.93 13.85
N PRO A 76 43.41 -27.01 13.30
CA PRO A 76 43.80 -28.34 13.73
C PRO A 76 45.09 -28.72 13.01
N ASP A 77 46.14 -28.91 13.78
CA ASP A 77 47.37 -29.55 13.35
C ASP A 77 47.07 -31.04 13.04
N HIS A 78 47.39 -31.42 11.80
CA HIS A 78 47.66 -32.74 11.23
C HIS A 78 46.79 -33.97 11.58
N ALA A 79 46.07 -34.47 10.56
CA ALA A 79 46.26 -35.83 10.01
C ALA A 79 45.52 -36.00 8.66
N PRO A 80 46.16 -36.52 7.60
CA PRO A 80 45.46 -37.21 6.50
C PRO A 80 45.95 -38.68 6.38
N PRO A 81 45.33 -39.50 5.54
CA PRO A 81 43.89 -39.73 5.41
C PRO A 81 43.64 -41.24 5.47
N ASP A 82 42.65 -41.71 6.22
CA ASP A 82 42.05 -42.99 5.81
C ASP A 82 40.64 -43.17 6.34
N ARG A 83 39.75 -43.46 5.38
CA ARG A 83 38.38 -43.96 5.58
C ARG A 83 37.38 -42.96 6.13
N PHE A 84 37.02 -41.97 5.31
CA PHE A 84 35.65 -41.48 5.36
C PHE A 84 34.74 -42.62 4.91
N ALA A 85 34.03 -43.21 5.87
CA ALA A 85 32.96 -44.16 5.63
C ALA A 85 32.03 -43.60 4.53
N SER A 86 31.73 -44.47 3.56
CA SER A 86 30.92 -44.21 2.37
C SER A 86 29.67 -43.39 2.68
N GLY A 87 29.67 -42.11 2.33
CA GLY A 87 28.48 -41.26 2.39
C GLY A 87 28.72 -39.79 2.73
N ILE A 88 29.81 -39.45 3.41
CA ILE A 88 30.08 -38.06 3.81
C ILE A 88 30.92 -37.36 2.74
N ARG A 89 30.30 -36.43 2.01
CA ARG A 89 30.99 -35.60 1.00
C ARG A 89 31.94 -34.63 1.69
N THR A 90 33.14 -34.47 1.14
CA THR A 90 34.11 -33.47 1.61
C THR A 90 33.59 -32.05 1.37
N LYS A 91 34.07 -31.08 2.15
CA LYS A 91 33.67 -29.66 2.01
C LYS A 91 33.94 -29.13 0.60
N GLU A 92 35.02 -29.57 -0.04
CA GLU A 92 35.35 -29.21 -1.42
C GLU A 92 34.36 -29.79 -2.43
N ALA A 93 33.92 -31.05 -2.25
CA ALA A 93 32.89 -31.65 -3.09
C ALA A 93 31.53 -30.97 -2.94
N ILE A 94 31.19 -30.47 -1.75
CA ILE A 94 29.96 -29.69 -1.51
C ILE A 94 30.07 -28.29 -2.12
N ALA A 95 31.23 -27.64 -2.03
CA ALA A 95 31.46 -26.33 -2.64
C ALA A 95 31.47 -26.37 -4.18
N ALA A 96 31.99 -27.46 -4.77
CA ALA A 96 31.95 -27.69 -6.21
C ALA A 96 30.55 -28.04 -6.73
N ALA A 97 29.73 -28.73 -5.91
CA ALA A 97 28.34 -29.02 -6.22
C ALA A 97 27.48 -27.78 -5.98
N ASN A 98 27.48 -26.84 -6.93
CA ASN A 98 26.74 -25.57 -6.90
C ASN A 98 25.27 -25.77 -6.43
N PRO A 99 24.94 -25.54 -5.14
CA PRO A 99 23.65 -25.95 -4.57
C PRO A 99 22.50 -25.01 -4.96
N ARG A 100 22.81 -23.94 -5.70
CA ARG A 100 21.84 -22.96 -6.23
C ARG A 100 21.48 -23.19 -7.69
N ALA A 101 22.12 -24.12 -8.38
CA ALA A 101 21.68 -24.50 -9.71
C ALA A 101 20.36 -25.28 -9.58
N PRO A 102 19.23 -24.79 -10.11
CA PRO A 102 18.03 -25.61 -10.19
C PRO A 102 18.40 -26.87 -10.97
N GLU A 103 18.05 -28.05 -10.44
CA GLU A 103 18.19 -29.27 -11.23
C GLU A 103 17.45 -29.07 -12.57
N PRO A 104 18.10 -29.32 -13.72
CA PRO A 104 17.43 -29.23 -15.00
C PRO A 104 16.28 -30.24 -14.98
N TRP A 105 15.05 -29.76 -15.11
CA TRP A 105 13.87 -30.61 -15.17
C TRP A 105 14.01 -31.60 -16.33
N THR A 106 14.31 -32.86 -16.01
CA THR A 106 14.63 -33.89 -17.02
C THR A 106 13.39 -34.52 -17.65
N GLY A 107 12.18 -34.18 -17.17
CA GLY A 107 10.91 -34.74 -17.64
C GLY A 107 10.77 -36.26 -17.49
N ARG A 108 11.78 -36.97 -16.96
CA ARG A 108 11.86 -38.43 -16.86
C ARG A 108 11.17 -39.03 -15.62
N GLY A 109 10.15 -38.34 -15.11
CA GLY A 109 9.39 -38.79 -13.93
C GLY A 109 7.90 -38.53 -13.99
N VAL A 110 7.39 -37.89 -15.04
CA VAL A 110 5.94 -37.66 -15.20
C VAL A 110 5.35 -38.85 -15.96
N PRO A 111 4.40 -39.61 -15.37
CA PRO A 111 3.70 -40.66 -16.08
C PRO A 111 3.05 -40.09 -17.36
N ARG A 112 3.44 -40.59 -18.53
CA ARG A 112 2.81 -40.20 -19.80
C ARG A 112 1.34 -40.61 -19.77
N GLY A 113 0.45 -39.68 -20.11
CA GLY A 113 -1.00 -39.93 -20.18
C GLY A 113 -1.80 -39.47 -18.96
N ARG A 114 -1.19 -38.74 -18.02
CA ARG A 114 -1.93 -38.04 -16.97
C ARG A 114 -2.27 -36.64 -17.47
N ASP A 115 -3.56 -36.31 -17.54
CA ASP A 115 -3.99 -34.96 -17.89
C ASP A 115 -3.53 -33.99 -16.81
N ASN A 116 -2.38 -33.37 -17.05
CA ASN A 116 -1.76 -32.41 -16.13
C ASN A 116 -2.72 -31.27 -15.81
N ASP A 117 -3.59 -30.89 -16.75
CA ASP A 117 -4.62 -29.88 -16.55
C ASP A 117 -5.70 -30.33 -15.57
N ALA A 118 -6.13 -31.60 -15.63
CA ALA A 118 -7.08 -32.16 -14.69
C ALA A 118 -6.49 -32.26 -13.27
N GLU A 119 -5.21 -32.64 -13.15
CA GLU A 119 -4.54 -32.74 -11.86
C GLU A 119 -4.21 -31.36 -11.27
N LYS A 120 -3.86 -30.39 -12.11
CA LYS A 120 -3.71 -28.98 -11.73
C LYS A 120 -5.03 -28.40 -11.21
N ALA A 121 -6.14 -28.63 -11.92
CA ALA A 121 -7.46 -28.21 -11.49
C ALA A 121 -7.88 -28.87 -10.16
N ARG A 122 -7.55 -30.16 -9.99
CA ARG A 122 -7.79 -30.88 -8.73
C ARG A 122 -6.99 -30.26 -7.57
N LEU A 123 -5.71 -29.95 -7.81
CA LEU A 123 -4.83 -29.39 -6.79
C LEU A 123 -5.24 -27.95 -6.41
N GLN A 124 -5.62 -27.14 -7.40
CA GLN A 124 -6.14 -25.80 -7.18
C GLN A 124 -7.40 -25.83 -6.30
N ARG A 125 -8.37 -26.69 -6.62
CA ARG A 125 -9.57 -26.86 -5.78
C ARG A 125 -9.25 -27.32 -4.36
N ARG A 126 -8.24 -28.17 -4.20
CA ARG A 126 -7.79 -28.65 -2.88
C ARG A 126 -7.18 -27.52 -2.04
N MET A 127 -6.46 -26.60 -2.68
CA MET A 127 -5.89 -25.40 -2.04
C MET A 127 -6.98 -24.41 -1.63
N GLU A 128 -7.95 -24.15 -2.50
CA GLU A 128 -9.11 -23.28 -2.23
C GLU A 128 -9.95 -23.80 -1.03
N LEU A 129 -10.01 -25.12 -0.83
CA LEU A 129 -10.79 -25.76 0.23
C LEU A 129 -9.98 -26.13 1.49
N HIS A 130 -8.76 -25.59 1.64
CA HIS A 130 -7.88 -25.85 2.79
C HIS A 130 -7.74 -27.34 3.14
N GLY A 131 -7.65 -28.21 2.13
CA GLY A 131 -7.45 -29.66 2.31
C GLY A 131 -8.68 -30.46 2.76
N LYS A 132 -9.88 -29.87 2.83
CA LYS A 132 -11.13 -30.61 3.11
C LYS A 132 -11.65 -31.27 1.84
N GLU A 133 -11.43 -32.57 1.70
CA GLU A 133 -11.68 -33.36 0.49
C GLU A 133 -13.13 -33.86 0.34
N THR A 134 -14.10 -33.10 0.82
CA THR A 134 -15.53 -33.41 0.63
C THR A 134 -16.18 -32.31 -0.18
N LEU A 135 -16.06 -32.40 -1.51
CA LEU A 135 -16.97 -31.71 -2.41
C LEU A 135 -18.31 -32.47 -2.42
N PRO A 136 -19.47 -31.79 -2.31
CA PRO A 136 -20.73 -32.39 -2.73
C PRO A 136 -20.61 -32.79 -4.22
N PRO A 137 -21.29 -33.88 -4.64
CA PRO A 137 -21.16 -34.38 -6.01
C PRO A 137 -21.44 -33.27 -7.03
N PRO A 138 -20.75 -33.29 -8.19
CA PRO A 138 -20.95 -32.27 -9.21
C PRO A 138 -22.43 -32.27 -9.61
N ARG A 139 -23.12 -31.17 -9.29
CA ARG A 139 -24.51 -30.95 -9.74
C ARG A 139 -24.54 -31.09 -11.25
N ARG A 140 -25.51 -31.84 -11.77
CA ARG A 140 -25.65 -32.01 -13.21
C ARG A 140 -25.90 -30.62 -13.82
N LEU A 141 -25.35 -30.32 -15.00
CA LEU A 141 -25.57 -29.03 -15.68
C LEU A 141 -27.06 -28.67 -15.80
N SER A 142 -27.93 -29.69 -15.86
CA SER A 142 -29.39 -29.57 -15.84
C SER A 142 -29.99 -29.06 -14.52
N GLU A 143 -29.29 -29.25 -13.39
CA GLU A 143 -29.68 -28.70 -12.08
C GLU A 143 -29.20 -27.27 -11.91
N MET A 144 -28.01 -26.91 -12.43
CA MET A 144 -27.54 -25.51 -12.44
C MET A 144 -28.42 -24.62 -13.31
N ALA A 145 -28.99 -25.15 -14.39
CA ALA A 145 -29.92 -24.42 -15.25
C ALA A 145 -31.32 -24.18 -14.62
N ARG A 146 -31.68 -24.93 -13.57
CA ARG A 146 -32.97 -24.74 -12.85
C ARG A 146 -32.87 -23.73 -11.69
N ASP A 147 -31.70 -23.65 -11.05
CA ASP A 147 -31.40 -22.62 -10.04
C ASP A 147 -31.05 -21.27 -10.69
N GLY A 148 -30.61 -21.29 -11.95
CA GLY A 148 -30.50 -20.12 -12.81
C GLY A 148 -31.86 -19.62 -13.27
N ARG A 149 -32.74 -19.19 -12.34
CA ARG A 149 -33.67 -18.12 -12.69
C ARG A 149 -32.79 -17.00 -13.21
N THR A 150 -32.88 -16.76 -14.52
CA THR A 150 -32.28 -15.65 -15.24
C THR A 150 -32.33 -14.41 -14.37
N LEU A 151 -31.20 -14.09 -13.73
CA LEU A 151 -30.90 -12.72 -13.34
C LEU A 151 -30.74 -12.02 -14.68
N GLU A 152 -31.88 -11.60 -15.25
CA GLU A 152 -31.90 -10.62 -16.32
C GLU A 152 -30.85 -9.57 -15.95
N PRO A 153 -29.85 -9.31 -16.82
CA PRO A 153 -28.84 -8.32 -16.53
C PRO A 153 -29.59 -7.01 -16.30
N THR A 154 -29.66 -6.62 -15.03
CA THR A 154 -30.41 -5.44 -14.63
C THR A 154 -29.81 -4.31 -15.45
N PRO A 155 -30.59 -3.62 -16.31
CA PRO A 155 -30.02 -2.55 -17.13
C PRO A 155 -29.31 -1.58 -16.20
N PRO A 156 -28.09 -1.13 -16.53
CA PRO A 156 -27.32 -0.28 -15.64
C PRO A 156 -28.19 0.92 -15.25
N ARG A 157 -28.52 1.01 -13.96
CA ARG A 157 -29.28 2.14 -13.44
C ARG A 157 -28.48 3.39 -13.80
N ARG A 158 -29.11 4.30 -14.55
CA ARG A 158 -28.49 5.60 -14.85
C ARG A 158 -28.27 6.29 -13.51
N LYS A 159 -27.00 6.54 -13.18
CA LYS A 159 -26.63 7.22 -11.94
C LYS A 159 -27.21 8.62 -11.99
N THR A 160 -27.74 9.09 -10.86
CA THR A 160 -28.09 10.50 -10.75
C THR A 160 -26.81 11.32 -10.67
N ARG A 161 -26.88 12.59 -11.09
CA ARG A 161 -25.73 13.50 -10.98
C ARG A 161 -25.16 13.56 -9.54
N VAL A 162 -26.03 13.44 -8.53
CA VAL A 162 -25.65 13.39 -7.11
C VAL A 162 -24.84 12.13 -6.80
N GLN A 163 -25.30 10.96 -7.26
CA GLN A 163 -24.57 9.70 -7.09
C GLN A 163 -23.20 9.73 -7.78
N GLU A 164 -23.11 10.32 -8.98
CA GLU A 164 -21.83 10.47 -9.67
C GLU A 164 -20.86 11.37 -8.86
N MET A 165 -21.36 12.44 -8.26
CA MET A 165 -20.55 13.33 -7.42
C MET A 165 -20.13 12.67 -6.10
N GLU A 166 -20.99 11.85 -5.48
CA GLU A 166 -20.66 11.06 -4.27
C GLU A 166 -19.61 9.98 -4.55
N GLU A 167 -19.68 9.32 -5.70
CA GLU A 167 -18.66 8.37 -6.14
C GLU A 167 -17.32 9.07 -6.38
N MET A 168 -17.32 10.24 -7.05
CA MET A 168 -16.11 11.04 -7.22
C MET A 168 -15.54 11.50 -5.88
N PHE A 169 -16.40 11.87 -4.93
CA PHE A 169 -15.97 12.23 -3.58
C PHE A 169 -15.25 11.06 -2.91
N SER A 170 -15.86 9.87 -2.95
CA SER A 170 -15.30 8.65 -2.37
C SER A 170 -13.97 8.26 -3.02
N ALA A 171 -13.87 8.40 -4.34
CA ALA A 171 -12.64 8.13 -5.09
C ALA A 171 -11.49 9.05 -4.67
N ILE A 172 -11.75 10.36 -4.52
CA ILE A 172 -10.71 11.32 -4.10
C ILE A 172 -10.28 11.08 -2.65
N VAL A 173 -11.20 10.66 -1.77
CA VAL A 173 -10.84 10.26 -0.39
C VAL A 173 -9.88 9.07 -0.42
N GLY A 174 -10.19 8.03 -1.21
CA GLY A 174 -9.29 6.88 -1.38
C GLY A 174 -7.91 7.28 -1.90
N GLU A 175 -7.84 8.20 -2.87
CA GLU A 175 -6.54 8.71 -3.34
C GLU A 175 -5.75 9.43 -2.24
N ILE A 176 -6.41 10.14 -1.31
CA ILE A 176 -5.72 10.79 -0.19
C ILE A 176 -5.16 9.74 0.77
N GLU A 177 -5.97 8.73 1.12
CA GLU A 177 -5.56 7.62 1.99
C GLU A 177 -4.34 6.89 1.42
N GLU A 178 -4.37 6.52 0.13
CA GLU A 178 -3.24 5.88 -0.56
C GLU A 178 -1.95 6.72 -0.49
N ARG A 179 -2.06 8.05 -0.60
CA ARG A 179 -0.91 8.97 -0.54
C ARG A 179 -0.36 9.10 0.88
N GLU A 180 -1.22 9.08 1.89
CA GLU A 180 -0.80 9.07 3.29
C GLU A 180 -0.15 7.74 3.68
N GLU A 181 -0.70 6.61 3.23
CA GLU A 181 -0.13 5.28 3.41
C GLU A 181 1.26 5.18 2.76
N PHE A 182 1.39 5.62 1.50
CA PHE A 182 2.69 5.68 0.83
C PHE A 182 3.72 6.48 1.62
N LEU A 183 3.33 7.62 2.18
CA LEU A 183 4.23 8.45 2.96
C LEU A 183 4.60 7.79 4.29
N ALA A 184 3.67 7.08 4.94
CA ALA A 184 3.94 6.27 6.11
C ALA A 184 4.95 5.15 5.82
N GLU A 185 4.78 4.41 4.73
CA GLU A 185 5.75 3.40 4.27
C GLU A 185 7.14 4.02 4.02
N MET A 186 7.19 5.19 3.37
CA MET A 186 8.47 5.88 3.14
C MET A 186 9.10 6.40 4.43
N ARG A 187 8.31 6.72 5.47
CA ARG A 187 8.83 7.07 6.80
C ARG A 187 9.46 5.87 7.49
N GLU A 188 8.83 4.70 7.43
CA GLU A 188 9.38 3.46 7.97
C GLU A 188 10.72 3.10 7.32
N LEU A 189 10.85 3.35 6.02
CA LEU A 189 12.09 3.15 5.27
C LEU A 189 13.14 4.26 5.45
N GLY A 190 12.84 5.32 6.22
CA GLY A 190 13.73 6.46 6.45
C GLY A 190 13.96 7.34 5.21
N ARG A 191 13.03 7.31 4.24
CA ARG A 191 13.12 8.04 2.96
C ARG A 191 12.07 9.14 2.80
N ALA A 192 11.24 9.37 3.81
CA ALA A 192 10.12 10.31 3.75
C ALA A 192 10.49 11.72 3.34
N GLU A 193 11.62 12.27 3.82
CA GLU A 193 12.04 13.65 3.52
C GLU A 193 12.10 13.96 2.01
N ARG A 194 12.36 12.95 1.18
CA ARG A 194 12.40 13.10 -0.28
C ARG A 194 11.02 13.30 -0.91
N TYR A 195 10.00 12.70 -0.32
CA TYR A 195 8.64 12.64 -0.88
C TYR A 195 7.65 13.54 -0.13
N GLU A 196 7.96 13.92 1.10
CA GLU A 196 7.03 14.67 1.97
C GLU A 196 6.47 15.92 1.31
N ARG A 197 7.30 16.71 0.63
CA ARG A 197 6.85 17.95 0.01
C ARG A 197 5.95 17.72 -1.20
N GLU A 198 6.28 16.71 -2.02
CA GLU A 198 5.53 16.39 -3.23
C GLU A 198 4.17 15.80 -2.88
N ILE A 199 4.16 14.77 -2.02
CA ILE A 199 2.94 14.12 -1.55
C ILE A 199 2.04 15.11 -0.78
N ALA A 200 2.61 15.98 0.06
CA ALA A 200 1.81 17.00 0.75
C ALA A 200 1.15 17.98 -0.23
N ALA A 201 1.80 18.31 -1.35
CA ALA A 201 1.22 19.15 -2.38
C ALA A 201 0.08 18.44 -3.13
N GLU A 202 0.24 17.15 -3.43
CA GLU A 202 -0.81 16.33 -4.05
C GLU A 202 -2.03 16.19 -3.13
N VAL A 203 -1.82 15.84 -1.86
CA VAL A 203 -2.89 15.77 -0.86
C VAL A 203 -3.62 17.11 -0.74
N ALA A 204 -2.89 18.22 -0.70
CA ALA A 204 -3.50 19.56 -0.68
C ALA A 204 -4.35 19.83 -1.95
N ALA A 205 -3.90 19.39 -3.12
CA ALA A 205 -4.66 19.51 -4.36
C ALA A 205 -5.96 18.68 -4.31
N ARG A 206 -5.89 17.44 -3.83
CA ARG A 206 -7.07 16.55 -3.66
C ARG A 206 -8.06 17.09 -2.63
N VAL A 207 -7.58 17.60 -1.51
CA VAL A 207 -8.43 18.27 -0.50
C VAL A 207 -9.16 19.48 -1.09
N ASN A 208 -8.51 20.25 -1.97
CA ASN A 208 -9.18 21.36 -2.64
C ASN A 208 -10.23 20.90 -3.67
N GLN A 209 -10.02 19.74 -4.32
CA GLN A 209 -11.04 19.13 -5.18
C GLN A 209 -12.25 18.66 -4.37
N LEU A 210 -12.04 18.04 -3.20
CA LEU A 210 -13.13 17.65 -2.29
C LEU A 210 -13.98 18.84 -1.86
N LYS A 211 -13.36 19.99 -1.54
CA LYS A 211 -14.10 21.22 -1.20
C LYS A 211 -15.02 21.66 -2.34
N GLY A 212 -14.53 21.62 -3.57
CA GLY A 212 -15.33 21.99 -4.75
C GLY A 212 -16.50 21.02 -4.98
N LEU A 213 -16.27 19.71 -4.80
CA LEU A 213 -17.33 18.71 -4.92
C LEU A 213 -18.36 18.81 -3.81
N ASP A 214 -17.96 19.07 -2.57
CA ASP A 214 -18.86 19.25 -1.45
C ASP A 214 -19.76 20.49 -1.62
N GLU A 215 -19.21 21.60 -2.12
CA GLU A 215 -20.02 22.78 -2.48
C GLU A 215 -21.02 22.49 -3.62
N ALA A 216 -20.58 21.74 -4.64
CA ALA A 216 -21.44 21.29 -5.73
C ALA A 216 -22.55 20.34 -5.24
N LEU A 217 -22.24 19.45 -4.29
CA LEU A 217 -23.21 18.53 -3.70
C LEU A 217 -24.23 19.28 -2.83
N ARG A 218 -23.81 20.24 -2.01
CA ARG A 218 -24.74 21.06 -1.19
C ARG A 218 -25.68 21.90 -2.05
N SER A 219 -25.15 22.50 -3.12
CA SER A 219 -25.97 23.27 -4.06
C SER A 219 -26.94 22.38 -4.86
N ALA A 220 -26.51 21.17 -5.24
CA ALA A 220 -27.38 20.21 -5.95
C ALA A 220 -28.45 19.56 -5.05
N SER A 221 -28.18 19.42 -3.74
CA SER A 221 -29.11 18.83 -2.77
C SER A 221 -30.08 19.82 -2.12
N GLY A 222 -29.93 21.13 -2.40
CA GLY A 222 -30.82 22.17 -1.87
C GLY A 222 -30.59 22.50 -0.39
N LEU A 223 -29.46 22.09 0.19
CA LEU A 223 -29.09 22.30 1.60
C LEU A 223 -28.39 23.65 1.84
N SER A 224 -28.71 24.70 1.09
CA SER A 224 -28.02 26.01 1.15
C SER A 224 -28.35 26.84 2.40
#